data_AF-A0A9W9FJ01-F1
#
_entry.id   AF-A0A9W9FJ01-F1
#
_cell.length_a   1.000
_cell.length_b   1.000
_cell.length_c   1.000
_cell.angle_alpha   90.00
_cell.angle_beta   90.00
_cell.angle_gamma   90.00
#
_symmetry.space_group_name_H-M   'P 1'
#
loop_
_entity.id
_entity.type
_entity.pdbx_description
1 polymer ?
#
loop_
_entity_poly.entity_id
_entity_poly.type
_entity_poly.pdbx_seq_one_letter_code
_entity_poly.pdbx_strand_id
1 'polypeptide(L)'
;MAVGWATGHMILNSPKPFGKATLNNSPLAADGSDFPCKLRPGAFEAPEEQNTVGVGETHPLSFEGGATHGGGSCQVSLTMDQIPSKDSEWLVIKSFEGGCPASTSGSIGSSSTAVDPFQFNFTIPESMEPGNYTLAWTWFNQIGNREMYMNCAPITITGLPANGSQTRPSFPPMFIANINGCTTKENVDIRFPHPGDALEYNGDPAKLAPLNLPACTGVPLFGDRGITALQVPPTSGLYSPSSVVTSAASSWCIARPPTA
;
A
#
# COMPACT_ATOMS: atom_id res chain seq x y z
N MET A 1 21.42 -14.26 31.60
CA MET A 1 20.62 -13.50 30.62
C MET A 1 19.86 -14.51 29.78
N ALA A 2 18.56 -14.66 29.99
CA ALA A 2 17.75 -15.55 29.17
C ALA A 2 17.47 -14.82 27.85
N VAL A 3 18.03 -15.32 26.76
CA VAL A 3 17.60 -14.93 25.40
C VAL A 3 16.21 -15.55 25.24
N GLY A 4 15.18 -14.75 25.46
CA GLY A 4 13.81 -15.13 25.16
C GLY A 4 13.71 -15.30 23.65
N TRP A 5 13.57 -16.54 23.20
CA TRP A 5 13.14 -16.83 21.84
C TRP A 5 11.76 -16.20 21.69
N ALA A 6 11.64 -15.16 20.90
CA ALA A 6 10.37 -14.52 20.64
C ALA A 6 9.50 -15.53 19.87
N THR A 7 8.53 -16.12 20.56
CA THR A 7 7.62 -17.10 19.96
C THR A 7 6.53 -16.35 19.20
N GLY A 8 6.76 -16.12 17.91
CA GLY A 8 5.76 -15.64 16.97
C GLY A 8 5.94 -14.18 16.55
N HIS A 9 5.69 -13.87 15.28
CA HIS A 9 5.72 -12.49 14.76
C HIS A 9 4.39 -11.76 15.03
N MET A 10 4.17 -10.65 14.32
CA MET A 10 3.05 -9.74 14.48
C MET A 10 1.88 -10.09 13.54
N ILE A 11 0.65 -9.90 14.02
CA ILE A 11 -0.62 -10.06 13.30
C ILE A 11 -1.47 -8.80 13.51
N LEU A 12 -2.25 -8.44 12.51
CA LEU A 12 -3.29 -7.42 12.61
C LEU A 12 -4.35 -7.80 13.66
N ASN A 13 -4.65 -6.85 14.55
CA ASN A 13 -5.71 -6.94 15.55
C ASN A 13 -6.85 -5.94 15.27
N SER A 14 -6.52 -4.72 14.82
CA SER A 14 -7.49 -3.73 14.34
C SER A 14 -7.01 -3.13 13.01
N PRO A 15 -7.85 -3.08 11.96
CA PRO A 15 -9.19 -3.68 11.87
C PRO A 15 -9.18 -5.20 12.04
N LYS A 16 -10.33 -5.80 12.38
CA LYS A 16 -10.49 -7.24 12.57
C LYS A 16 -10.21 -7.97 11.26
N PRO A 17 -9.20 -8.86 11.19
CA PRO A 17 -8.82 -9.50 9.94
C PRO A 17 -9.79 -10.60 9.55
N PHE A 18 -9.79 -10.95 8.26
CA PHE A 18 -10.46 -12.14 7.75
C PHE A 18 -9.89 -13.42 8.38
N GLY A 19 -10.77 -14.40 8.59
CA GLY A 19 -10.41 -15.75 8.98
C GLY A 19 -9.54 -15.78 10.24
N LYS A 20 -9.87 -14.94 11.24
CA LYS A 20 -9.04 -14.74 12.44
C LYS A 20 -8.67 -16.06 13.13
N ALA A 21 -9.60 -17.02 13.17
CA ALA A 21 -9.39 -18.33 13.79
C ALA A 21 -8.27 -19.16 13.12
N THR A 22 -8.01 -18.96 11.83
CA THR A 22 -6.97 -19.69 11.08
C THR A 22 -5.77 -18.82 10.72
N LEU A 23 -5.80 -17.52 11.05
CA LEU A 23 -4.72 -16.59 10.78
C LEU A 23 -3.54 -16.85 11.72
N ASN A 24 -2.33 -16.91 11.16
CA ASN A 24 -1.09 -17.06 11.93
C ASN A 24 -0.16 -15.86 11.71
N ASN A 25 0.90 -15.80 12.52
CA ASN A 25 1.94 -14.77 12.47
C ASN A 25 3.17 -15.20 11.66
N SER A 26 3.03 -16.11 10.71
CA SER A 26 4.11 -16.35 9.76
C SER A 26 4.09 -15.29 8.68
N PRO A 27 5.25 -14.91 8.10
CA PRO A 27 5.27 -14.13 6.87
C PRO A 27 4.53 -14.87 5.75
N LEU A 28 4.34 -14.20 4.61
CA LEU A 28 3.97 -14.87 3.38
C LEU A 28 5.07 -15.86 2.96
N ALA A 29 4.68 -16.89 2.23
CA ALA A 29 5.60 -17.83 1.61
C ALA A 29 6.51 -17.10 0.62
N ALA A 30 7.82 -17.36 0.67
CA ALA A 30 8.83 -16.68 -0.14
C ALA A 30 8.65 -16.89 -1.66
N ASP A 31 7.93 -17.94 -2.07
CA ASP A 31 7.56 -18.20 -3.47
C ASP A 31 6.27 -17.47 -3.90
N GLY A 32 5.65 -16.72 -2.98
CA GLY A 32 4.39 -16.01 -3.20
C GLY A 32 3.18 -16.94 -3.37
N SER A 33 3.25 -18.21 -2.96
CA SER A 33 2.15 -19.18 -3.11
C SER A 33 0.91 -18.84 -2.29
N ASP A 34 1.07 -18.14 -1.16
CA ASP A 34 -0.03 -17.70 -0.29
C ASP A 34 -0.37 -16.20 -0.42
N PHE A 35 0.16 -15.51 -1.44
CA PHE A 35 -0.19 -14.12 -1.74
C PHE A 35 -1.41 -14.01 -2.66
N PRO A 36 -2.36 -13.07 -2.41
CA PRO A 36 -2.42 -12.12 -1.29
C PRO A 36 -3.14 -12.68 -0.05
N CYS A 37 -3.07 -11.95 1.07
CA CYS A 37 -3.89 -12.18 2.27
C CYS A 37 -3.68 -13.54 2.99
N LYS A 38 -2.54 -14.21 2.77
CA LYS A 38 -2.21 -15.53 3.34
C LYS A 38 -3.26 -16.58 2.96
N LEU A 39 -3.35 -16.89 1.66
CA LEU A 39 -4.29 -17.86 1.10
C LEU A 39 -4.22 -19.19 1.87
N ARG A 40 -5.38 -19.59 2.41
CA ARG A 40 -5.59 -20.76 3.26
C ARG A 40 -7.09 -21.05 3.34
N PRO A 41 -7.52 -22.22 3.86
CA PRO A 41 -8.93 -22.45 4.17
C PRO A 41 -9.48 -21.34 5.10
N GLY A 42 -10.59 -20.72 4.69
CA GLY A 42 -11.22 -19.62 5.43
C GLY A 42 -10.50 -18.26 5.34
N ALA A 43 -9.55 -18.07 4.40
CA ALA A 43 -8.76 -16.83 4.29
C ALA A 43 -9.58 -15.53 4.16
N PHE A 44 -10.82 -15.64 3.67
CA PHE A 44 -11.75 -14.51 3.44
C PHE A 44 -13.06 -14.66 4.23
N GLU A 45 -13.08 -15.48 5.29
CA GLU A 45 -14.21 -15.54 6.22
C GLU A 45 -14.30 -14.22 6.98
N ALA A 46 -15.44 -13.53 6.88
CA ALA A 46 -15.65 -12.27 7.58
C ALA A 46 -15.60 -12.47 9.10
N PRO A 47 -15.03 -11.52 9.87
CA PRO A 47 -15.14 -11.51 11.32
C PRO A 47 -16.60 -11.33 11.76
N GLU A 48 -16.93 -11.79 12.98
CA GLU A 48 -18.26 -11.59 13.58
C GLU A 48 -18.59 -10.09 13.73
N GLU A 49 -17.61 -9.30 14.14
CA GLU A 49 -17.70 -7.85 14.24
C GLU A 49 -17.22 -7.21 12.93
N GLN A 50 -18.11 -6.47 12.26
CA GLN A 50 -17.79 -5.76 11.02
C GLN A 50 -16.92 -4.53 11.28
N ASN A 51 -15.91 -4.32 10.44
CA ASN A 51 -15.13 -3.08 10.46
C ASN A 51 -15.83 -2.00 9.62
N THR A 52 -16.58 -1.12 10.27
CA THR A 52 -17.17 0.05 9.61
C THR A 52 -16.28 1.26 9.83
N VAL A 53 -15.92 1.96 8.74
CA VAL A 53 -15.02 3.11 8.77
C VAL A 53 -15.62 4.27 7.99
N GLY A 54 -15.66 5.48 8.54
CA GLY A 54 -16.14 6.66 7.81
C GLY A 54 -15.08 7.30 6.92
N VAL A 55 -15.49 7.84 5.79
CA VAL A 55 -14.68 8.75 4.96
C VAL A 55 -14.21 9.94 5.81
N GLY A 56 -12.93 10.30 5.71
CA GLY A 56 -12.31 11.38 6.49
C GLY A 56 -12.01 11.03 7.95
N GLU A 57 -12.47 9.88 8.44
CA GLU A 57 -12.27 9.47 9.83
C GLU A 57 -10.95 8.71 10.02
N THR A 58 -10.36 8.90 11.20
CA THR A 58 -9.16 8.19 11.64
C THR A 58 -9.54 6.97 12.47
N HIS A 59 -8.96 5.82 12.12
CA HIS A 59 -9.25 4.52 12.71
C HIS A 59 -7.98 3.87 13.27
N PRO A 60 -8.10 3.05 14.33
CA PRO A 60 -6.97 2.37 14.92
C PRO A 60 -6.41 1.28 14.01
N LEU A 61 -5.08 1.31 13.84
CA LEU A 61 -4.27 0.23 13.31
C LEU A 61 -3.48 -0.38 14.47
N SER A 62 -3.82 -1.60 14.87
CA SER A 62 -3.18 -2.26 16.02
C SER A 62 -2.84 -3.70 15.73
N PHE A 63 -1.88 -4.22 16.48
CA PHE A 63 -1.28 -5.52 16.26
C PHE A 63 -1.27 -6.37 17.54
N GLU A 64 -1.05 -7.65 17.36
CA GLU A 64 -0.73 -8.59 18.43
C GLU A 64 0.39 -9.53 17.96
N GLY A 65 1.27 -9.96 18.85
CA GLY A 65 2.38 -10.83 18.48
C GLY A 65 3.54 -10.80 19.46
N GLY A 66 4.62 -11.46 19.07
CA GLY A 66 5.86 -11.51 19.83
C GLY A 66 6.93 -10.62 19.22
N ALA A 67 7.63 -11.13 18.20
CA ALA A 67 8.79 -10.54 17.57
C ALA A 67 8.45 -9.38 16.64
N THR A 68 9.01 -8.21 16.95
CA THR A 68 8.88 -6.98 16.14
C THR A 68 9.93 -6.85 15.06
N HIS A 69 11.00 -7.66 15.10
CA HIS A 69 12.15 -7.57 14.18
C HIS A 69 12.76 -6.17 14.05
N GLY A 70 12.76 -5.38 15.14
CA GLY A 70 13.26 -4.00 15.11
C GLY A 70 12.32 -3.00 14.44
N GLY A 71 11.11 -3.45 14.08
CA GLY A 71 10.17 -2.70 13.26
C GLY A 71 10.45 -2.93 11.79
N GLY A 72 10.66 -1.85 11.06
CA GLY A 72 10.66 -1.82 9.60
C GLY A 72 9.61 -0.87 9.06
N SER A 73 9.22 -1.11 7.82
CA SER A 73 8.27 -0.23 7.10
C SER A 73 7.00 -0.99 6.75
N CYS A 74 5.87 -0.28 6.78
CA CYS A 74 4.55 -0.84 6.50
C CYS A 74 3.74 0.03 5.55
N GLN A 75 2.78 -0.58 4.85
CA GLN A 75 1.72 0.14 4.15
C GLN A 75 0.34 -0.36 4.59
N VAL A 76 -0.63 0.55 4.58
CA VAL A 76 -2.06 0.24 4.57
C VAL A 76 -2.57 0.50 3.16
N SER A 77 -3.11 -0.53 2.53
CA SER A 77 -3.62 -0.46 1.15
C SER A 77 -5.04 -0.98 1.06
N LEU A 78 -5.83 -0.45 0.14
CA LEU A 78 -7.21 -0.86 -0.10
C LEU A 78 -7.38 -1.45 -1.50
N THR A 79 -8.28 -2.42 -1.63
CA THR A 79 -8.81 -2.87 -2.92
C THR A 79 -10.32 -3.03 -2.84
N MET A 80 -11.03 -2.80 -3.94
CA MET A 80 -12.47 -3.08 -4.02
C MET A 80 -12.76 -4.59 -4.13
N ASP A 81 -11.75 -5.41 -4.43
CA ASP A 81 -11.91 -6.85 -4.47
C ASP A 81 -12.17 -7.40 -3.07
N GLN A 82 -13.35 -7.99 -2.88
CA GLN A 82 -13.72 -8.63 -1.61
C GLN A 82 -13.00 -9.97 -1.41
N ILE A 83 -12.54 -10.58 -2.50
CA ILE A 83 -11.70 -11.79 -2.53
C ILE A 83 -10.51 -11.49 -3.45
N PRO A 84 -9.47 -10.80 -2.93
CA PRO A 84 -8.33 -10.42 -3.75
C PRO A 84 -7.56 -11.60 -4.33
N SER A 85 -7.00 -11.38 -5.51
CA SER A 85 -6.09 -12.28 -6.22
C SER A 85 -4.73 -11.62 -6.43
N LYS A 86 -3.79 -12.31 -7.09
CA LYS A 86 -2.48 -11.73 -7.44
C LYS A 86 -2.57 -10.53 -8.38
N ASP A 87 -3.68 -10.43 -9.13
CA ASP A 87 -3.93 -9.37 -10.10
C ASP A 87 -4.73 -8.20 -9.51
N SER A 88 -5.19 -8.31 -8.25
CA SER A 88 -5.94 -7.25 -7.59
C SER A 88 -5.14 -5.97 -7.48
N GLU A 89 -5.79 -4.85 -7.77
CA GLU A 89 -5.20 -3.54 -7.64
C GLU A 89 -5.32 -3.05 -6.19
N TRP A 90 -4.17 -2.74 -5.58
CA TRP A 90 -4.06 -2.26 -4.21
C TRP A 90 -3.63 -0.80 -4.20
N LEU A 91 -4.43 0.05 -3.55
CA LEU A 91 -4.27 1.48 -3.46
C LEU A 91 -3.73 1.86 -2.08
N VAL A 92 -2.50 2.35 -2.00
CA VAL A 92 -1.87 2.77 -0.74
C VAL A 92 -2.56 4.02 -0.20
N ILE A 93 -3.05 3.95 1.04
CA ILE A 93 -3.65 5.09 1.75
C ILE A 93 -2.79 5.60 2.91
N LYS A 94 -1.80 4.82 3.36
CA LYS A 94 -0.88 5.18 4.44
C LYS A 94 0.42 4.39 4.30
N SER A 95 1.55 5.07 4.51
CA SER A 95 2.86 4.44 4.64
C SER A 95 3.51 4.83 5.98
N PHE A 96 4.21 3.88 6.58
CA PHE A 96 5.10 4.09 7.73
C PHE A 96 6.50 3.66 7.30
N GLU A 97 7.44 4.61 7.23
CA GLU A 97 8.85 4.34 6.91
C GLU A 97 9.66 4.32 8.22
N GLY A 98 9.74 3.13 8.82
CA GLY A 98 10.40 2.91 10.11
C GLY A 98 9.46 2.89 11.30
N GLY A 99 9.80 2.04 12.27
CA GLY A 99 9.09 1.92 13.53
C GLY A 99 7.74 1.19 13.47
N CYS A 100 7.42 0.50 12.37
CA CYS A 100 6.22 -0.31 12.24
C CYS A 100 6.57 -1.81 12.19
N PRO A 101 5.82 -2.69 12.89
CA PRO A 101 4.69 -2.43 13.78
C PRO A 101 5.09 -1.93 15.17
N ALA A 102 6.38 -1.86 15.49
CA ALA A 102 6.87 -1.23 16.71
C ALA A 102 8.30 -0.72 16.48
N SER A 103 8.70 0.33 17.20
CA SER A 103 10.04 0.93 17.10
C SER A 103 11.09 0.27 18.00
N THR A 104 10.73 -0.79 18.71
CA THR A 104 11.64 -1.54 19.59
C THR A 104 12.11 -2.81 18.92
N SER A 105 13.38 -3.17 19.12
CA SER A 105 13.87 -4.53 18.85
C SER A 105 13.54 -5.42 20.05
N GLY A 106 12.84 -6.53 19.82
CA GLY A 106 12.58 -7.52 20.86
C GLY A 106 11.20 -8.15 20.73
N SER A 107 10.76 -8.78 21.83
CA SER A 107 9.41 -9.35 21.92
C SER A 107 8.51 -8.38 22.69
N ILE A 108 7.33 -8.10 22.16
CA ILE A 108 6.30 -7.25 22.83
C ILE A 108 5.65 -7.97 24.02
N GLY A 109 5.79 -9.28 24.08
CA GLY A 109 5.41 -10.10 25.23
C GLY A 109 6.00 -11.49 25.12
N SER A 110 5.51 -12.41 25.94
CA SER A 110 5.93 -13.81 25.92
C SER A 110 5.00 -14.72 25.11
N SER A 111 3.91 -14.20 24.54
CA SER A 111 2.93 -14.96 23.75
C SER A 111 2.72 -14.37 22.35
N SER A 112 2.26 -15.21 21.42
CA SER A 112 1.84 -14.82 20.07
C SER A 112 0.56 -13.98 20.02
N THR A 113 -0.05 -13.72 21.17
CA THR A 113 -1.30 -12.96 21.35
C THR A 113 -1.09 -11.73 22.24
N ALA A 114 0.16 -11.37 22.54
CA ALA A 114 0.45 -10.18 23.31
C ALA A 114 0.06 -8.94 22.49
N VAL A 115 -0.76 -8.08 23.06
CA VAL A 115 -1.22 -6.85 22.41
C VAL A 115 -0.05 -5.88 22.27
N ASP A 116 0.08 -5.30 21.08
CA ASP A 116 1.05 -4.24 20.83
C ASP A 116 0.72 -2.97 21.64
N PRO A 117 1.62 -2.48 22.52
CA PRO A 117 1.42 -1.23 23.22
C PRO A 117 1.57 -0.03 22.28
N PHE A 118 2.23 -0.17 21.13
CA PHE A 118 2.32 0.88 20.12
C PHE A 118 1.00 1.00 19.37
N GLN A 119 0.51 2.24 19.27
CA GLN A 119 -0.76 2.56 18.62
C GLN A 119 -0.47 3.25 17.30
N PHE A 120 -0.98 2.68 16.21
CA PHE A 120 -0.95 3.30 14.89
C PHE A 120 -2.37 3.68 14.48
N ASN A 121 -2.46 4.52 13.46
CA ASN A 121 -3.74 4.92 12.91
C ASN A 121 -3.66 5.06 11.39
N PHE A 122 -4.81 4.95 10.75
CA PHE A 122 -4.98 5.28 9.34
C PHE A 122 -6.25 6.09 9.17
N THR A 123 -6.27 6.99 8.20
CA THR A 123 -7.44 7.81 7.88
C THR A 123 -7.97 7.34 6.54
N ILE A 124 -9.29 7.17 6.42
CA ILE A 124 -9.91 6.94 5.12
C ILE A 124 -9.89 8.27 4.35
N PRO A 125 -9.24 8.37 3.18
CA PRO A 125 -9.18 9.61 2.42
C PRO A 125 -10.58 10.11 2.04
N GLU A 126 -10.79 11.44 2.04
CA GLU A 126 -12.07 12.07 1.71
C GLU A 126 -12.61 11.75 0.31
N SER A 127 -11.71 11.31 -0.57
CA SER A 127 -12.01 10.94 -1.95
C SER A 127 -12.37 9.47 -2.14
N MET A 128 -12.36 8.65 -1.08
CA MET A 128 -12.74 7.25 -1.19
C MET A 128 -14.26 7.15 -1.31
N GLU A 129 -14.70 6.36 -2.29
CA GLU A 129 -16.12 6.07 -2.46
C GLU A 129 -16.60 5.11 -1.36
N PRO A 130 -17.77 5.36 -0.75
CA PRO A 130 -18.41 4.41 0.15
C PRO A 130 -18.60 3.05 -0.51
N GLY A 131 -18.45 1.98 0.26
CA GLY A 131 -18.56 0.62 -0.26
C GLY A 131 -17.76 -0.40 0.53
N ASN A 132 -17.75 -1.63 0.05
CA ASN A 132 -17.00 -2.70 0.65
C ASN A 132 -15.61 -2.79 0.03
N TYR A 133 -14.59 -2.86 0.87
CA TYR A 133 -13.20 -2.98 0.46
C TYR A 133 -12.52 -4.08 1.27
N THR A 134 -11.41 -4.57 0.74
CA THR A 134 -10.41 -5.29 1.52
C THR A 134 -9.27 -4.32 1.85
N LEU A 135 -8.97 -4.18 3.14
CA LEU A 135 -7.77 -3.51 3.63
C LEU A 135 -6.65 -4.54 3.78
N ALA A 136 -5.44 -4.20 3.34
CA ALA A 136 -4.22 -4.94 3.61
C ALA A 136 -3.26 -4.11 4.45
N TRP A 137 -2.81 -4.68 5.57
CA TRP A 137 -1.59 -4.28 6.23
C TRP A 137 -0.45 -5.11 5.66
N THR A 138 0.58 -4.45 5.15
CA THR A 138 1.83 -5.09 4.71
C THR A 138 3.00 -4.57 5.53
N TRP A 139 3.95 -5.45 5.84
CA TRP A 139 5.12 -5.11 6.64
C TRP A 139 6.39 -5.80 6.11
N PHE A 140 7.46 -5.01 6.01
CA PHE A 140 8.79 -5.43 5.62
C PHE A 140 9.73 -5.24 6.81
N ASN A 141 10.15 -6.35 7.40
CA ASN A 141 10.89 -6.37 8.65
C ASN A 141 12.33 -5.84 8.50
N GLN A 142 12.76 -5.04 9.47
CA GLN A 142 14.09 -4.45 9.47
C GLN A 142 15.19 -5.51 9.67
N ILE A 143 15.03 -6.38 10.68
CA ILE A 143 16.05 -7.35 11.13
C ILE A 143 15.59 -8.80 10.85
N GLY A 144 16.51 -9.70 10.48
CA GLY A 144 16.22 -11.14 10.33
C GLY A 144 16.13 -11.64 8.88
N ASN A 145 15.24 -12.59 8.61
CA ASN A 145 15.00 -13.03 7.24
C ASN A 145 14.36 -11.91 6.40
N ARG A 146 14.55 -11.92 5.08
CA ARG A 146 13.93 -10.91 4.21
C ARG A 146 12.51 -11.38 3.91
N GLU A 147 11.54 -10.84 4.62
CA GLU A 147 10.17 -11.34 4.63
C GLU A 147 9.17 -10.24 4.24
N MET A 148 7.99 -10.64 3.81
CA MET A 148 6.83 -9.77 3.65
C MET A 148 5.69 -10.37 4.48
N TYR A 149 5.19 -9.59 5.43
CA TYR A 149 4.00 -9.92 6.19
C TYR A 149 2.81 -9.25 5.52
N MET A 150 1.67 -9.94 5.50
CA MET A 150 0.42 -9.39 4.98
C MET A 150 -0.76 -9.96 5.73
N ASN A 151 -1.61 -9.10 6.29
CA ASN A 151 -2.92 -9.50 6.79
C ASN A 151 -3.99 -8.62 6.18
N CYS A 152 -5.15 -9.21 5.91
CA CYS A 152 -6.26 -8.53 5.27
C CYS A 152 -7.49 -8.49 6.18
N ALA A 153 -8.27 -7.42 6.08
CA ALA A 153 -9.51 -7.21 6.80
C ALA A 153 -10.61 -6.71 5.85
N PRO A 154 -11.86 -7.20 5.98
CA PRO A 154 -12.99 -6.57 5.30
C PRO A 154 -13.26 -5.24 5.98
N ILE A 155 -13.43 -4.17 5.21
CA ILE A 155 -13.91 -2.89 5.71
C ILE A 155 -15.12 -2.42 4.90
N THR A 156 -16.03 -1.74 5.57
CA THR A 156 -17.16 -1.05 4.94
C THR A 156 -16.95 0.45 5.13
N ILE A 157 -16.63 1.14 4.03
CA ILE A 157 -16.48 2.59 4.01
C ILE A 157 -17.87 3.23 3.95
N THR A 158 -18.15 4.16 4.87
CA THR A 158 -19.42 4.88 4.98
C THR A 158 -19.22 6.39 4.93
N GLY A 159 -20.32 7.15 4.79
CA GLY A 159 -20.29 8.61 4.67
C GLY A 159 -20.52 9.08 3.24
N LEU A 160 -20.34 10.38 2.99
CA LEU A 160 -20.39 10.98 1.66
C LEU A 160 -18.99 11.49 1.31
N PRO A 161 -18.46 11.22 0.10
CA PRO A 161 -17.25 11.89 -0.37
C PRO A 161 -17.41 13.41 -0.30
N ALA A 162 -16.32 14.12 0.03
CA ALA A 162 -16.35 15.58 0.01
C ALA A 162 -16.66 16.08 -1.42
N ASN A 163 -17.60 17.04 -1.53
CA ASN A 163 -18.12 17.59 -2.78
C ASN A 163 -17.06 17.81 -3.88
N GLY A 164 -17.17 17.05 -4.98
CA GLY A 164 -16.81 17.52 -6.32
C GLY A 164 -15.33 17.81 -6.62
N SER A 165 -14.37 17.27 -5.86
CA SER A 165 -12.98 17.26 -6.33
C SER A 165 -12.87 16.33 -7.55
N GLN A 166 -12.86 16.91 -8.74
CA GLN A 166 -12.73 16.20 -10.02
C GLN A 166 -11.34 15.54 -10.22
N THR A 167 -10.41 15.74 -9.29
CA THR A 167 -9.14 15.02 -9.24
C THR A 167 -9.27 13.89 -8.22
N ARG A 168 -9.62 12.69 -8.70
CA ARG A 168 -9.47 11.45 -7.93
C ARG A 168 -8.00 11.38 -7.48
N PRO A 169 -7.69 11.37 -6.17
CA PRO A 169 -6.33 11.21 -5.72
C PRO A 169 -5.76 9.92 -6.32
N SER A 170 -4.61 10.04 -6.96
CA SER A 170 -3.90 8.91 -7.52
C SER A 170 -3.21 8.19 -6.37
N PHE A 171 -3.91 7.25 -5.73
CA PHE A 171 -3.29 6.37 -4.75
C PHE A 171 -2.27 5.48 -5.45
N PRO A 172 -1.02 5.42 -4.98
CA PRO A 172 -0.02 4.60 -5.64
C PRO A 172 -0.29 3.11 -5.41
N PRO A 173 0.21 2.26 -6.32
CA PRO A 173 0.15 0.81 -6.14
C PRO A 173 0.96 0.36 -4.92
N MET A 174 0.43 -0.63 -4.20
CA MET A 174 1.11 -1.26 -3.06
C MET A 174 2.47 -1.85 -3.46
N PHE A 175 3.47 -1.65 -2.60
CA PHE A 175 4.80 -2.22 -2.76
C PHE A 175 4.80 -3.72 -2.42
N ILE A 176 5.44 -4.53 -3.27
CA ILE A 176 5.57 -5.97 -3.10
C ILE A 176 7.05 -6.35 -3.28
N ALA A 177 7.61 -7.02 -2.27
CA ALA A 177 8.97 -7.53 -2.25
C ALA A 177 9.04 -8.80 -1.40
N ASN A 178 10.20 -9.45 -1.39
CA ASN A 178 10.55 -10.65 -0.62
C ASN A 178 9.77 -11.93 -0.97
N ILE A 179 8.73 -11.83 -1.80
CA ILE A 179 7.91 -12.95 -2.28
C ILE A 179 7.86 -13.06 -3.81
N ASN A 180 8.50 -12.13 -4.52
CA ASN A 180 8.35 -11.94 -5.96
C ASN A 180 9.68 -11.86 -6.71
N GLY A 181 10.82 -12.15 -6.08
CA GLY A 181 12.14 -12.03 -6.72
C GLY A 181 12.81 -10.65 -6.61
N CYS A 182 12.15 -9.66 -5.97
CA CYS A 182 12.82 -8.45 -5.47
C CYS A 182 13.05 -8.58 -3.97
N THR A 183 14.29 -8.40 -3.50
CA THR A 183 14.68 -8.62 -2.10
C THR A 183 15.08 -7.32 -1.42
N THR A 184 14.47 -7.01 -0.28
CA THR A 184 14.80 -5.83 0.54
C THR A 184 16.14 -6.00 1.25
N LYS A 185 16.77 -4.87 1.63
CA LYS A 185 18.02 -4.88 2.40
C LYS A 185 17.74 -5.08 3.89
N GLU A 186 18.58 -5.84 4.58
CA GLU A 186 18.54 -5.99 6.04
C GLU A 186 19.11 -4.77 6.76
N ASN A 187 18.67 -4.56 8.02
CA ASN A 187 19.14 -3.55 8.97
C ASN A 187 18.80 -2.11 8.59
N VAL A 188 17.81 -1.92 7.70
CA VAL A 188 17.31 -0.60 7.31
C VAL A 188 15.78 -0.59 7.30
N ASP A 189 15.20 0.55 7.65
CA ASP A 189 13.80 0.83 7.38
C ASP A 189 13.70 1.27 5.92
N ILE A 190 13.05 0.46 5.07
CA ILE A 190 12.98 0.76 3.64
C ILE A 190 12.16 2.03 3.38
N ARG A 191 12.54 2.77 2.35
CA ARG A 191 11.69 3.81 1.77
C ARG A 191 10.88 3.23 0.63
N PHE A 192 9.58 3.48 0.62
CA PHE A 192 8.75 3.02 -0.49
C PHE A 192 9.03 3.90 -1.71
N PRO A 193 9.14 3.34 -2.92
CA PRO A 193 9.26 4.15 -4.14
C PRO A 193 8.08 5.11 -4.31
N HIS A 194 6.88 4.65 -3.89
CA HIS A 194 5.64 5.42 -3.92
C HIS A 194 4.93 5.33 -2.56
N PRO A 195 5.29 6.19 -1.59
CA PRO A 195 4.72 6.12 -0.24
C PRO A 195 3.29 6.68 -0.16
N GLY A 196 2.84 7.44 -1.18
CA GLY A 196 1.60 8.21 -1.14
C GLY A 196 1.74 9.47 -0.28
N ASP A 197 0.64 10.22 -0.16
CA ASP A 197 0.65 11.53 0.51
C ASP A 197 0.63 11.42 2.05
N ALA A 198 0.08 10.32 2.58
CA ALA A 198 0.03 10.05 4.01
C ALA A 198 1.22 9.18 4.44
N LEU A 199 2.32 9.83 4.84
CA LEU A 199 3.57 9.19 5.23
C LEU A 199 3.98 9.57 6.66
N GLU A 200 4.36 8.58 7.46
CA GLU A 200 4.91 8.75 8.82
C GLU A 200 6.28 8.11 8.99
N TYR A 201 7.06 8.66 9.91
CA TYR A 201 8.39 8.18 10.30
C TYR A 201 8.42 7.98 11.81
N ASN A 202 8.25 6.74 12.25
CA ASN A 202 8.12 6.42 13.68
C ASN A 202 9.35 5.66 14.23
N GLY A 203 10.33 5.38 13.37
CA GLY A 203 11.56 4.67 13.68
C GLY A 203 12.75 5.58 14.00
N ASP A 204 13.92 4.96 14.19
CA ASP A 204 15.20 5.66 14.35
C ASP A 204 15.64 6.25 12.99
N PRO A 205 15.80 7.58 12.85
CA PRO A 205 16.24 8.18 11.59
C PRO A 205 17.60 7.66 11.08
N ALA A 206 18.46 7.14 11.95
CA ALA A 206 19.74 6.53 11.57
C ALA A 206 19.57 5.16 10.87
N LYS A 207 18.39 4.54 10.99
CA LYS A 207 18.03 3.27 10.35
C LYS A 207 17.27 3.44 9.05
N LEU A 208 16.73 4.63 8.80
CA LEU A 208 15.98 4.94 7.59
C LEU A 208 16.88 4.87 6.34
N ALA A 209 16.43 4.14 5.32
CA ALA A 209 17.20 3.97 4.10
C ALA A 209 17.47 5.33 3.41
N PRO A 210 18.66 5.53 2.82
CA PRO A 210 18.94 6.70 1.99
C PRO A 210 18.00 6.81 0.79
N LEU A 211 17.58 8.03 0.44
CA LEU A 211 16.65 8.32 -0.68
C LEU A 211 17.15 7.84 -2.05
N ASN A 212 18.46 7.70 -2.23
CA ASN A 212 19.09 7.33 -3.50
C ASN A 212 19.33 5.83 -3.65
N LEU A 213 18.86 5.00 -2.71
CA LEU A 213 18.96 3.55 -2.79
C LEU A 213 17.61 2.94 -3.16
N PRO A 214 17.59 1.88 -3.99
CA PRO A 214 16.36 1.19 -4.30
C PRO A 214 15.81 0.47 -3.05
N ALA A 215 14.48 0.41 -2.94
CA ALA A 215 13.79 -0.26 -1.83
C ALA A 215 14.09 -1.78 -1.77
N CYS A 216 14.32 -2.40 -2.94
CA CYS A 216 14.71 -3.79 -3.09
C CYS A 216 15.64 -3.98 -4.30
N THR A 217 16.32 -5.11 -4.35
CA THR A 217 17.20 -5.52 -5.47
C THR A 217 16.73 -6.83 -6.06
N GLY A 218 16.89 -7.01 -7.37
CA GLY A 218 16.35 -8.16 -8.11
C GLY A 218 15.28 -7.74 -9.12
N VAL A 219 14.69 -8.72 -9.80
CA VAL A 219 13.66 -8.49 -10.82
C VAL A 219 12.35 -9.09 -10.31
N PRO A 220 11.32 -8.27 -10.05
CA PRO A 220 9.99 -8.76 -9.70
C PRO A 220 9.43 -9.66 -10.80
N LEU A 221 8.99 -10.86 -10.42
CA LEU A 221 8.25 -11.81 -11.26
C LEU A 221 6.75 -11.46 -11.31
N PHE A 222 6.26 -10.71 -10.32
CA PHE A 222 4.91 -10.16 -10.26
C PHE A 222 4.88 -8.93 -9.33
N GLY A 223 3.82 -8.11 -9.42
CA GLY A 223 3.62 -6.99 -8.49
C GLY A 223 4.61 -5.83 -8.62
N ASP A 224 5.11 -5.59 -9.83
CA ASP A 224 6.15 -4.59 -10.15
C ASP A 224 5.66 -3.13 -10.14
N ARG A 225 4.34 -2.91 -10.18
CA ARG A 225 3.73 -1.57 -10.19
C ARG A 225 4.15 -0.70 -9.00
N GLY A 226 4.33 -1.28 -7.82
CA GLY A 226 4.80 -0.58 -6.61
C GLY A 226 6.29 -0.23 -6.62
N ILE A 227 7.06 -0.76 -7.59
CA ILE A 227 8.51 -0.55 -7.73
C ILE A 227 8.82 0.39 -8.90
N THR A 228 8.10 0.22 -10.00
CA THR A 228 8.32 0.98 -11.24
C THR A 228 7.66 2.35 -11.10
N ALA A 229 8.32 3.43 -11.54
CA ALA A 229 7.75 4.77 -11.50
C ALA A 229 6.36 4.77 -12.17
N LEU A 230 5.36 5.41 -11.55
CA LEU A 230 4.11 5.76 -12.23
C LEU A 230 4.50 6.55 -13.49
N GLN A 231 4.38 5.93 -14.66
CA GLN A 231 4.38 6.67 -15.92
C GLN A 231 3.12 7.53 -15.89
N VAL A 232 3.27 8.78 -15.44
CA VAL A 232 2.36 9.85 -15.82
C VAL A 232 2.33 9.83 -17.35
N PRO A 233 1.16 9.67 -18.00
CA PRO A 233 1.10 9.77 -19.46
C PRO A 233 1.66 11.15 -19.86
N PRO A 234 2.45 11.26 -20.94
CA PRO A 234 2.94 12.56 -21.38
C PRO A 234 1.72 13.44 -21.66
N THR A 235 1.62 14.52 -20.89
CA THR A 235 0.65 15.59 -21.12
C THR A 235 0.80 16.05 -22.56
N SER A 236 -0.27 15.86 -23.32
CA SER A 236 -0.44 16.48 -24.62
C SER A 236 -0.32 17.99 -24.49
N GLY A 237 0.65 18.58 -25.18
CA GLY A 237 0.66 20.00 -25.48
C GLY A 237 2.03 20.63 -25.33
N LEU A 238 2.65 20.93 -26.48
CA LEU A 238 3.12 22.26 -26.85
C LEU A 238 3.71 22.17 -28.27
N TYR A 239 2.84 22.32 -29.28
CA TYR A 239 3.27 22.88 -30.55
C TYR A 239 2.48 24.16 -30.76
N SER A 240 3.15 25.27 -30.50
CA SER A 240 2.75 26.59 -30.98
C SER A 240 4.00 27.19 -31.62
N PRO A 241 4.04 27.36 -32.95
CA PRO A 241 4.88 28.36 -33.56
C PRO A 241 4.03 29.60 -33.81
N SER A 242 4.45 30.70 -33.18
CA SER A 242 3.91 32.04 -33.36
C SER A 242 3.90 32.46 -34.84
N SER A 243 2.86 33.23 -35.15
CA SER A 243 2.56 33.94 -36.39
C SER A 243 3.74 34.68 -37.05
N VAL A 244 3.86 34.50 -38.36
CA VAL A 244 4.26 35.58 -39.28
C VAL A 244 3.29 35.56 -40.46
N VAL A 245 2.41 36.56 -40.50
CA VAL A 245 1.62 36.91 -41.69
C VAL A 245 2.53 37.73 -42.60
N THR A 246 2.79 37.24 -43.82
CA THR A 246 3.14 38.08 -44.96
C THR A 246 2.33 37.64 -46.18
N SER A 247 1.78 38.65 -46.84
CA SER A 247 0.84 38.61 -47.95
C SER A 247 1.45 38.11 -49.26
N ALA A 248 0.69 37.32 -50.02
CA ALA A 248 0.67 37.40 -51.49
C ALA A 248 -0.64 36.82 -52.03
N ALA A 249 -1.30 37.60 -52.88
CA ALA A 249 -2.54 37.28 -53.57
C ALA A 249 -2.32 36.27 -54.70
N SER A 250 -3.35 35.47 -55.05
CA SER A 250 -3.93 35.44 -56.40
C SER A 250 -5.08 34.42 -56.55
N SER A 251 -6.21 34.99 -57.01
CA SER A 251 -7.37 34.48 -57.74
C SER A 251 -7.44 33.02 -58.18
N TRP A 252 -8.57 32.36 -57.85
CA TRP A 252 -9.28 31.46 -58.78
C TRP A 252 -10.79 31.76 -58.73
N CYS A 253 -11.34 32.07 -59.91
CA CYS A 253 -12.73 32.41 -60.15
C CYS A 253 -13.67 31.20 -59.95
N ILE A 254 -14.82 31.42 -59.29
CA ILE A 254 -15.96 30.50 -59.32
C ILE A 254 -16.97 31.06 -60.32
N ALA A 255 -17.20 30.32 -61.42
CA ALA A 255 -18.31 30.58 -62.33
C ALA A 255 -19.60 29.95 -61.79
N ARG A 256 -20.64 30.78 -61.73
CA ARG A 256 -22.02 30.50 -61.31
C ARG A 256 -22.78 29.72 -62.40
N PRO A 257 -23.76 28.85 -62.09
CA PRO A 257 -24.63 28.28 -63.12
C PRO A 257 -25.79 29.25 -63.46
N PRO A 258 -26.34 29.19 -64.69
CA PRO A 258 -27.49 30.01 -65.06
C PRO A 258 -28.80 29.36 -64.62
N THR A 259 -29.72 30.20 -64.14
CA THR A 259 -31.14 29.90 -63.97
C THR A 259 -31.89 30.15 -65.28
N ALA A 260 -32.53 29.12 -65.81
CA ALA A 260 -33.86 29.11 -66.44
C ALA A 260 -34.29 27.66 -66.63
#